data_AF-A0A6P5T974-F1
#
_entry.id   AF-A0A6P5T974-F1
#
_cell.length_a   1.000
_cell.length_b   1.000
_cell.length_c   1.000
_cell.angle_alpha   90.00
_cell.angle_beta   90.00
_cell.angle_gamma   90.00
#
_symmetry.space_group_name_H-M   'P 1'
#
loop_
_entity.id
_entity.type
_entity.pdbx_description
1 polymer ?
#
loop_
_entity_poly.entity_id
_entity_poly.type
_entity_poly.pdbx_seq_one_letter_code
_entity_poly.pdbx_strand_id
1 'polypeptide(L)'
;MKLSFIIFIKCVKVKRSFKETGKIDAIQASIKDIDYDFIAPKIKAGSIYEITHFHTGRNKPSHKVVPHVAQLFFKARTIFKELPTIHAHIPRHRFYLVDYTQLSTRIGKIDILTDVFGHITGIQPLEQKMVGHERLENKYELCIENIRKEDVRITLWGDTTKTSDSQALQQLTSPIFAAFTRLKVNNFKHFSKSCSNQKQI
;
A
#
# COMPACT_ATOMS: atom_id res chain seq x y z
N MET A 1 -17.90 7.34 -9.72
CA MET A 1 -16.91 7.59 -8.67
C MET A 1 -16.44 6.24 -8.12
N LYS A 2 -15.29 5.72 -8.57
CA LYS A 2 -14.76 4.43 -8.11
C LYS A 2 -13.94 4.66 -6.83
N LEU A 3 -14.58 4.57 -5.67
CA LEU A 3 -13.86 4.48 -4.40
C LEU A 3 -13.26 3.08 -4.30
N SER A 4 -12.04 2.92 -4.81
CA SER A 4 -11.27 1.70 -4.59
C SER A 4 -10.66 1.75 -3.20
N PHE A 5 -11.45 1.39 -2.18
CA PHE A 5 -10.89 1.06 -0.87
C PHE A 5 -10.11 -0.24 -1.01
N ILE A 6 -8.77 -0.14 -1.13
CA ILE A 6 -7.92 -1.33 -1.06
C ILE A 6 -7.78 -1.70 0.42
N ILE A 7 -8.79 -2.42 0.93
CA ILE A 7 -8.76 -3.08 2.23
C ILE A 7 -7.45 -3.87 2.31
N PHE A 8 -6.58 -3.46 3.22
CA PHE A 8 -5.37 -4.20 3.56
C PHE A 8 -5.78 -5.48 4.28
N ILE A 9 -6.09 -6.52 3.52
CA ILE A 9 -6.19 -7.85 4.09
C ILE A 9 -4.77 -8.36 4.27
N LYS A 10 -4.23 -8.05 5.44
CA LYS A 10 -2.93 -8.51 5.91
C LYS A 10 -3.03 -10.01 6.18
N CYS A 11 -2.72 -10.79 5.14
CA CYS A 11 -2.59 -12.24 5.12
C CYS A 11 -3.88 -13.04 5.41
N VAL A 12 -4.34 -13.81 4.42
CA VAL A 12 -5.48 -14.71 4.52
C VAL A 12 -5.00 -16.15 4.38
N LYS A 13 -5.42 -17.03 5.29
CA LYS A 13 -5.36 -18.48 5.04
C LYS A 13 -6.62 -18.89 4.28
N VAL A 14 -6.47 -19.09 2.97
CA VAL A 14 -7.56 -19.58 2.11
C VAL A 14 -7.59 -21.10 2.18
N LYS A 15 -8.60 -21.69 2.83
CA LYS A 15 -8.79 -23.14 2.88
C LYS A 15 -9.63 -23.62 1.70
N ARG A 16 -9.08 -23.49 0.50
CA ARG A 16 -9.38 -24.35 -0.66
C ARG A 16 -8.04 -24.62 -1.32
N SER A 17 -7.72 -25.91 -1.52
CA SER A 17 -6.46 -26.40 -2.07
C SER A 17 -6.09 -25.69 -3.36
N PHE A 18 -5.33 -24.59 -3.25
CA PHE A 18 -4.27 -24.31 -4.20
C PHE A 18 -3.25 -25.41 -3.92
N LYS A 19 -3.02 -26.32 -4.88
CA LYS A 19 -2.06 -27.42 -4.73
C LYS A 19 -0.82 -26.91 -4.00
N GLU A 20 -0.58 -27.46 -2.82
CA GLU A 20 0.55 -27.11 -1.95
C GLU A 20 1.85 -27.30 -2.72
N THR A 21 2.38 -26.22 -3.27
CA THR A 21 3.77 -26.15 -3.72
C THR A 21 4.56 -25.35 -2.68
N GLY A 22 4.56 -25.78 -1.42
CA GLY A 22 5.53 -25.41 -0.36
C GLY A 22 5.86 -23.92 -0.12
N LYS A 23 5.16 -22.98 -0.75
CA LYS A 23 5.51 -21.56 -0.84
C LYS A 23 4.25 -20.76 -0.53
N ILE A 24 4.22 -20.15 0.65
CA ILE A 24 3.16 -19.26 1.08
C ILE A 24 3.23 -18.01 0.20
N ASP A 25 2.31 -17.89 -0.76
CA ASP A 25 2.22 -16.73 -1.65
C ASP A 25 1.02 -15.84 -1.27
N ALA A 26 1.14 -14.55 -1.53
CA ALA A 26 0.09 -13.58 -1.24
C ALA A 26 -0.88 -13.47 -2.42
N ILE A 27 -2.17 -13.33 -2.14
CA ILE A 27 -3.23 -13.15 -3.14
C ILE A 27 -4.05 -11.91 -2.82
N GLN A 28 -4.40 -11.12 -3.84
CA GLN A 28 -5.28 -9.98 -3.65
C GLN A 28 -6.75 -10.40 -3.69
N ALA A 29 -7.57 -9.68 -2.93
CA ALA A 29 -9.03 -9.80 -2.92
C ALA A 29 -9.68 -8.47 -3.29
N SER A 30 -10.88 -8.52 -3.84
CA SER A 30 -11.70 -7.32 -4.11
C SER A 30 -13.15 -7.55 -3.73
N ILE A 31 -13.83 -6.46 -3.38
CA ILE A 31 -15.26 -6.39 -3.13
C ILE A 31 -15.84 -5.43 -4.18
N LYS A 32 -17.05 -5.71 -4.67
CA LYS A 32 -17.79 -4.75 -5.50
C LYS A 32 -18.49 -3.75 -4.59
N ASP A 33 -18.72 -2.53 -5.06
CA ASP A 33 -19.36 -1.46 -4.28
C ASP A 33 -20.69 -1.90 -3.66
N ILE A 34 -21.52 -2.66 -4.40
CA ILE A 34 -22.80 -3.20 -3.91
C ILE A 34 -22.68 -4.15 -2.69
N ASP A 35 -21.53 -4.83 -2.54
CA ASP A 35 -21.28 -5.76 -1.45
C ASP A 35 -20.47 -5.10 -0.30
N TYR A 36 -20.04 -3.84 -0.46
CA TYR A 36 -19.09 -3.19 0.47
C TYR A 36 -19.64 -3.11 1.89
N ASP A 37 -20.85 -2.57 2.07
CA ASP A 37 -21.44 -2.34 3.40
C ASP A 37 -21.70 -3.65 4.16
N PHE A 38 -21.90 -4.76 3.44
CA PHE A 38 -22.08 -6.09 4.04
C PHE A 38 -20.76 -6.75 4.46
N ILE A 39 -19.64 -6.33 3.88
CA ILE A 39 -18.34 -6.98 4.05
C ILE A 39 -17.39 -6.15 4.89
N ALA A 40 -17.39 -4.83 4.76
CA ALA A 40 -16.50 -3.94 5.49
C ALA A 40 -16.54 -4.16 7.02
N PRO A 41 -17.71 -4.33 7.67
CA PRO A 41 -17.76 -4.60 9.12
C PRO A 41 -17.20 -5.96 9.53
N LYS A 42 -17.07 -6.93 8.61
CA LYS A 42 -16.64 -8.31 8.89
C LYS A 42 -15.12 -8.48 8.87
N ILE A 43 -14.37 -7.46 8.45
CA ILE A 43 -12.92 -7.55 8.24
C ILE A 43 -12.20 -6.46 9.03
N LYS A 44 -11.25 -6.88 9.85
CA LYS A 44 -10.34 -6.00 10.60
C LYS A 44 -8.92 -6.15 10.08
N ALA A 45 -8.26 -5.02 9.81
CA ALA A 45 -6.87 -5.04 9.38
C ALA A 45 -5.97 -5.64 10.47
N GLY A 46 -5.14 -6.63 10.09
CA GLY A 46 -4.21 -7.31 11.00
C GLY A 46 -4.81 -8.51 11.75
N SER A 47 -6.10 -8.76 11.63
CA SER A 47 -6.73 -10.01 12.09
C SER A 47 -6.55 -11.13 11.06
N ILE A 48 -6.55 -12.38 11.54
CA ILE A 48 -6.39 -13.57 10.71
C ILE A 48 -7.76 -14.26 10.59
N TYR A 49 -8.13 -14.63 9.38
CA TYR A 49 -9.42 -15.26 9.08
C TYR A 49 -9.26 -16.58 8.34
N GLU A 50 -10.11 -17.55 8.68
CA GLU A 50 -10.53 -18.58 7.75
C GLU A 50 -11.65 -18.02 6.87
N ILE A 51 -11.43 -17.97 5.56
CA ILE A 51 -12.38 -17.38 4.61
C ILE A 51 -12.98 -18.46 3.73
N THR A 52 -14.30 -18.50 3.64
CA THR A 52 -15.05 -19.45 2.80
C THR A 52 -16.11 -18.73 1.97
N HIS A 53 -16.68 -19.43 0.98
CA HIS A 53 -17.75 -18.90 0.11
C HIS A 53 -17.35 -17.66 -0.72
N PHE A 54 -16.05 -17.54 -1.04
CA PHE A 54 -15.53 -16.57 -2.00
C PHE A 54 -15.53 -17.14 -3.43
N HIS A 55 -15.33 -16.26 -4.42
CA HIS A 55 -15.09 -16.65 -5.80
C HIS A 55 -13.63 -16.37 -6.18
N THR A 56 -13.08 -17.17 -7.10
CA THR A 56 -11.74 -16.99 -7.67
C THR A 56 -11.87 -16.67 -9.15
N GLY A 57 -11.15 -15.67 -9.62
CA GLY A 57 -11.05 -15.36 -11.04
C GLY A 57 -9.64 -14.99 -11.44
N ARG A 58 -9.45 -14.69 -12.73
CA ARG A 58 -8.17 -14.17 -13.24
C ARG A 58 -7.91 -12.80 -12.63
N ASN A 59 -6.67 -12.58 -12.23
CA ASN A 59 -6.23 -11.29 -11.74
C ASN A 59 -6.25 -10.25 -12.88
N LYS A 60 -6.57 -8.99 -12.55
CA LYS A 60 -6.48 -7.88 -13.49
C LYS A 60 -5.05 -7.74 -14.04
N PRO A 61 -4.88 -7.36 -15.32
CA PRO A 61 -3.56 -7.25 -15.93
C PRO A 61 -2.73 -6.08 -15.36
N SER A 62 -3.39 -5.08 -14.80
CA SER A 62 -2.77 -3.87 -14.24
C SER A 62 -3.20 -3.57 -12.81
N HIS A 63 -2.42 -2.74 -12.12
CA HIS A 63 -2.57 -2.30 -10.75
C HIS A 63 -2.66 -3.47 -9.77
N LYS A 64 -1.95 -4.58 -10.07
CA LYS A 64 -1.85 -5.72 -9.16
C LYS A 64 -1.04 -5.30 -7.95
N VAL A 65 -1.50 -5.69 -6.76
CA VAL A 65 -0.77 -5.47 -5.51
C VAL A 65 0.25 -6.57 -5.27
N VAL A 66 -0.01 -7.77 -5.80
CA VAL A 66 0.85 -8.95 -5.67
C VAL A 66 0.95 -9.68 -7.01
N PRO A 67 2.08 -10.32 -7.33
CA PRO A 67 2.33 -11.00 -8.60
C PRO A 67 1.60 -12.35 -8.73
N HIS A 68 0.33 -12.42 -8.37
CA HIS A 68 -0.45 -13.66 -8.41
C HIS A 68 -1.38 -13.70 -9.64
N VAL A 69 -1.51 -14.86 -10.30
CA VAL A 69 -2.33 -15.03 -11.52
C VAL A 69 -3.84 -15.00 -11.24
N ALA A 70 -4.24 -15.35 -10.02
CA ALA A 70 -5.62 -15.32 -9.57
C ALA A 70 -5.89 -14.18 -8.56
N GLN A 71 -7.15 -13.81 -8.43
CA GLN A 71 -7.67 -12.85 -7.47
C GLN A 71 -8.93 -13.42 -6.81
N LEU A 72 -9.12 -13.11 -5.53
CA LEU A 72 -10.33 -13.45 -4.80
C LEU A 72 -11.38 -12.36 -4.98
N PHE A 73 -12.64 -12.77 -5.03
CA PHE A 73 -13.79 -11.90 -5.06
C PHE A 73 -14.70 -12.26 -3.90
N PHE A 74 -14.89 -11.30 -3.00
CA PHE A 74 -15.81 -11.43 -1.88
C PHE A 74 -17.17 -10.88 -2.26
N LYS A 75 -18.21 -11.55 -1.78
CA LYS A 75 -19.63 -11.19 -1.95
C LYS A 75 -20.30 -11.17 -0.59
N ALA A 76 -21.52 -10.65 -0.48
CA ALA A 76 -22.28 -10.65 0.77
C ALA A 76 -22.31 -12.01 1.51
N ARG A 77 -22.33 -13.12 0.76
CA ARG A 77 -22.30 -14.51 1.29
C ARG A 77 -20.93 -15.03 1.74
N THR A 78 -19.85 -14.29 1.51
CA THR A 78 -18.51 -14.69 1.94
C THR A 78 -18.45 -14.67 3.46
N ILE A 79 -17.90 -15.74 4.03
CA ILE A 79 -17.83 -15.95 5.47
C ILE A 79 -16.39 -15.73 5.91
N PHE A 80 -16.22 -14.91 6.96
CA PHE A 80 -14.96 -14.62 7.61
C PHE A 80 -15.05 -15.15 9.04
N LYS A 81 -14.31 -16.20 9.36
CA LYS A 81 -14.19 -16.73 10.72
C LYS A 81 -12.84 -16.29 11.28
N GLU A 82 -12.86 -15.34 12.20
CA GLU A 82 -11.64 -14.86 12.86
C GLU A 82 -11.00 -15.98 13.67
N LEU A 83 -9.67 -16.08 13.61
CA LEU A 83 -8.90 -17.07 14.33
C LEU A 83 -8.25 -16.43 15.57
N PRO A 84 -8.27 -17.11 16.74
CA PRO A 84 -7.96 -16.51 18.03
C PRO A 84 -6.47 -16.24 18.30
N THR A 85 -5.55 -16.59 17.40
CA THR A 85 -4.11 -16.55 17.68
C THR A 85 -3.26 -16.15 16.49
N ILE A 86 -2.10 -15.55 16.81
CA ILE A 86 -0.96 -15.38 15.92
C ILE A 86 -0.55 -16.77 15.42
N HIS A 87 -0.79 -17.05 14.14
CA HIS A 87 -0.27 -18.24 13.51
C HIS A 87 1.19 -18.00 13.12
N ALA A 88 2.13 -18.73 13.72
CA ALA A 88 3.57 -18.60 13.46
C ALA A 88 3.94 -18.70 11.96
N HIS A 89 3.14 -19.42 11.17
CA HIS A 89 3.35 -19.58 9.74
C HIS A 89 2.66 -18.53 8.86
N ILE A 90 1.83 -17.64 9.42
CA ILE A 90 1.14 -16.60 8.66
C ILE A 90 1.86 -15.27 8.90
N PRO A 91 2.64 -14.78 7.92
CA PRO A 91 3.36 -13.52 8.10
C PRO A 91 2.37 -12.35 8.21
N ARG A 92 2.56 -11.50 9.23
CA ARG A 92 1.72 -10.30 9.46
C ARG A 92 1.80 -9.30 8.30
N HIS A 93 2.97 -9.24 7.66
CA HIS A 93 3.24 -8.36 6.53
C HIS A 93 4.00 -9.11 5.44
N ARG A 94 3.70 -8.80 4.19
CA ARG A 94 4.43 -9.27 3.02
C ARG A 94 4.68 -8.07 2.13
N PHE A 95 5.94 -7.84 1.80
CA PHE A 95 6.38 -6.74 0.94
C PHE A 95 7.16 -7.32 -0.24
N TYR A 96 6.95 -6.75 -1.42
CA TYR A 96 7.75 -7.04 -2.60
C TYR A 96 8.64 -5.82 -2.88
N LEU A 97 9.61 -5.61 -1.98
CA LEU A 97 10.49 -4.43 -2.01
C LEU A 97 11.33 -4.40 -3.28
N VAL A 98 11.37 -3.25 -3.92
CA VAL A 98 12.21 -2.97 -5.08
C VAL A 98 13.40 -2.12 -4.64
N ASP A 99 14.59 -2.51 -5.07
CA ASP A 99 15.80 -1.71 -4.87
C ASP A 99 15.72 -0.39 -5.64
N TYR A 100 16.26 0.69 -5.09
CA TYR A 100 16.12 2.03 -5.66
C TYR A 100 16.73 2.13 -7.06
N THR A 101 17.82 1.40 -7.32
CA THR A 101 18.46 1.29 -8.64
C THR A 101 17.51 0.75 -9.72
N GLN A 102 16.48 -0.01 -9.33
CA GLN A 102 15.51 -0.62 -10.23
C GLN A 102 14.23 0.21 -10.41
N LEU A 103 14.04 1.30 -9.66
CA LEU A 103 12.82 2.11 -9.74
C LEU A 103 12.63 2.73 -11.13
N SER A 104 13.72 3.11 -11.79
CA SER A 104 13.68 3.61 -13.18
C SER A 104 13.02 2.61 -14.13
N THR A 105 13.26 1.30 -13.92
CA THR A 105 12.66 0.23 -14.73
C THR A 105 11.16 0.06 -14.49
N ARG A 106 10.61 0.65 -13.42
CA ARG A 106 9.19 0.61 -13.03
C ARG A 106 8.42 1.85 -13.49
N ILE A 107 9.08 2.86 -14.05
CA ILE A 107 8.41 4.08 -14.55
C ILE A 107 7.36 3.71 -15.60
N GLY A 108 6.12 4.17 -15.39
CA GLY A 108 5.00 3.92 -16.30
C GLY A 108 4.48 2.47 -16.29
N LYS A 109 5.20 1.52 -15.68
CA LYS A 109 4.74 0.15 -15.51
C LYS A 109 3.70 0.08 -14.42
N ILE A 110 2.49 -0.25 -14.83
CA ILE A 110 1.34 -0.43 -13.94
C ILE A 110 0.90 -1.89 -13.89
N ASP A 111 1.71 -2.84 -14.34
CA ASP A 111 1.39 -4.27 -14.25
C ASP A 111 1.27 -4.71 -12.78
N ILE A 112 2.27 -4.37 -11.96
CA ILE A 112 2.35 -4.63 -10.52
C ILE A 112 2.76 -3.32 -9.81
N LEU A 113 2.14 -3.00 -8.69
CA LEU A 113 2.50 -1.82 -7.91
C LEU A 113 3.77 -2.09 -7.09
N THR A 114 4.53 -1.04 -6.84
CA THR A 114 5.89 -1.14 -6.28
C THR A 114 5.87 -0.89 -4.77
N ASP A 115 6.61 -1.70 -4.01
CA ASP A 115 6.85 -1.46 -2.60
C ASP A 115 8.29 -0.96 -2.41
N VAL A 116 8.49 0.01 -1.53
CA VAL A 116 9.82 0.56 -1.18
C VAL A 116 9.94 0.69 0.33
N PHE A 117 11.17 0.66 0.83
CA PHE A 117 11.49 0.81 2.24
C PHE A 117 12.66 1.78 2.40
N GLY A 118 12.55 2.67 3.37
CA GLY A 118 13.62 3.63 3.64
C GLY A 118 13.42 4.40 4.94
N HIS A 119 14.46 5.13 5.30
CA HIS A 119 14.47 6.09 6.39
C HIS A 119 13.81 7.39 5.93
N ILE A 120 12.83 7.90 6.66
CA ILE A 120 12.19 9.18 6.36
C ILE A 120 13.16 10.32 6.70
N THR A 121 13.53 11.12 5.71
CA THR A 121 14.50 12.22 5.86
C THR A 121 13.90 13.61 5.77
N GLY A 122 12.69 13.71 5.22
CA GLY A 122 12.02 14.99 5.07
C GLY A 122 10.53 14.81 4.85
N ILE A 123 9.77 15.75 5.36
CA ILE A 123 8.32 15.78 5.25
C ILE A 123 7.94 17.21 4.86
N GLN A 124 7.19 17.35 3.77
CA GLN A 124 6.61 18.63 3.40
C GLN A 124 5.30 18.86 4.16
N PRO A 125 4.95 20.13 4.45
CA PRO A 125 3.64 20.46 4.98
C PRO A 125 2.52 19.93 4.08
N LEU A 126 1.35 19.66 4.68
CA LEU A 126 0.17 19.28 3.92
C LEU A 126 -0.21 20.42 2.97
N GLU A 127 -0.32 20.10 1.68
CA GLU A 127 -0.73 21.04 0.64
C GLU A 127 -2.11 20.65 0.10
N GLN A 128 -2.91 21.63 -0.32
CA GLN A 128 -4.09 21.38 -1.13
C GLN A 128 -3.79 21.74 -2.58
N LYS A 129 -4.06 20.82 -3.51
CA LYS A 129 -3.77 21.02 -4.93
C LYS A 129 -4.97 20.64 -5.79
N MET A 130 -5.27 21.50 -6.75
CA MET A 130 -6.27 21.21 -7.78
C MET A 130 -5.75 20.12 -8.72
N VAL A 131 -6.46 19.00 -8.77
CA VAL A 131 -6.19 17.87 -9.68
C VAL A 131 -7.17 17.94 -10.84
N GLY A 132 -6.63 18.05 -12.06
CA GLY A 132 -7.44 18.08 -13.28
C GLY A 132 -8.40 19.28 -13.38
N HIS A 133 -8.09 20.40 -12.71
CA HIS A 133 -8.92 21.62 -12.63
C HIS A 133 -10.31 21.47 -12.00
N GLU A 134 -10.69 20.27 -11.55
CA GLU A 134 -12.04 19.99 -11.06
C GLU A 134 -12.09 19.64 -9.58
N ARG A 135 -11.00 19.10 -9.02
CA ARG A 135 -11.01 18.51 -7.69
C ARG A 135 -9.87 19.01 -6.82
N LEU A 136 -10.21 19.67 -5.72
CA LEU A 136 -9.25 20.04 -4.69
C LEU A 136 -8.91 18.80 -3.86
N GLU A 137 -7.65 18.39 -3.85
CA GLU A 137 -7.18 17.21 -3.13
C GLU A 137 -6.05 17.57 -2.18
N ASN A 138 -6.03 16.90 -1.03
CA ASN A 138 -4.89 16.96 -0.14
C ASN A 138 -3.71 16.21 -0.76
N LYS A 139 -2.53 16.80 -0.65
CA LYS A 139 -1.24 16.31 -1.11
C LYS A 139 -0.26 16.35 0.06
N TYR A 140 0.37 15.22 0.33
CA TYR A 140 1.39 15.10 1.36
C TYR A 140 2.64 14.47 0.76
N GLU A 141 3.79 15.14 0.87
CA GLU A 141 5.05 14.66 0.31
C GLU A 141 6.06 14.38 1.40
N LEU A 142 6.82 13.30 1.21
CA LEU A 142 7.93 12.94 2.07
C LEU A 142 9.08 12.37 1.24
N CYS A 143 10.29 12.49 1.78
CA CYS A 143 11.50 11.91 1.21
C CYS A 143 11.94 10.72 2.07
N ILE A 144 12.35 9.65 1.41
CA ILE A 144 12.96 8.50 2.05
C ILE A 144 14.33 8.22 1.46
N GLU A 145 15.28 7.82 2.30
CA GLU A 145 16.61 7.37 1.91
C GLU A 145 16.79 5.88 2.19
N ASN A 146 17.52 5.19 1.31
CA ASN A 146 18.00 3.84 1.60
C ASN A 146 19.38 3.88 2.30
N ILE A 147 19.96 2.70 2.57
CA ILE A 147 21.27 2.57 3.21
C ILE A 147 22.44 3.12 2.35
N ARG A 148 22.23 3.31 1.04
CA ARG A 148 23.21 3.86 0.10
C ARG A 148 23.10 5.38 -0.05
N LYS A 149 22.24 6.04 0.74
CA LYS A 149 21.94 7.48 0.64
C LYS A 149 21.31 7.89 -0.68
N GLU A 150 20.68 6.96 -1.39
CA GLU A 150 19.82 7.27 -2.52
C GLU A 150 18.45 7.70 -2.00
N ASP A 151 17.93 8.81 -2.50
CA ASP A 151 16.65 9.37 -2.08
C ASP A 151 15.52 9.11 -3.08
N VAL A 152 14.31 8.95 -2.54
CA VAL A 152 13.08 8.83 -3.30
C VAL A 152 12.02 9.71 -2.66
N ARG A 153 11.28 10.44 -3.50
CA ARG A 153 10.10 11.21 -3.07
C ARG A 153 8.84 10.36 -3.17
N ILE A 154 8.07 10.36 -2.09
CA ILE A 154 6.75 9.73 -2.02
C ILE A 154 5.69 10.84 -1.93
N THR A 155 4.72 10.79 -2.83
CA THR A 155 3.55 11.68 -2.82
C THR A 155 2.31 10.88 -2.48
N LEU A 156 1.63 11.24 -1.39
CA LEU A 156 0.35 10.69 -0.96
C LEU A 156 -0.77 11.67 -1.29
N TRP A 157 -1.93 11.15 -1.70
CA TRP A 157 -3.08 11.94 -2.13
C TRP A 157 -4.36 11.55 -1.37
N GLY A 158 -5.27 12.51 -1.22
CA GLY A 158 -6.64 12.33 -0.70
C GLY A 158 -6.70 11.89 0.76
N ASP A 159 -7.67 11.05 1.11
CA ASP A 159 -7.90 10.58 2.50
C ASP A 159 -6.72 9.77 3.09
N THR A 160 -5.80 9.30 2.24
CA THR A 160 -4.52 8.71 2.69
C THR A 160 -3.74 9.69 3.57
N THR A 161 -3.92 11.01 3.38
CA THR A 161 -3.26 12.04 4.19
C THR A 161 -3.96 12.32 5.51
N LYS A 162 -5.21 11.87 5.70
CA LYS A 162 -5.98 12.08 6.95
C LYS A 162 -5.62 11.08 8.06
N THR A 163 -5.01 9.95 7.69
CA THR A 163 -4.54 8.92 8.64
C THR A 163 -3.05 8.99 8.92
N SER A 164 -2.30 9.74 8.11
CA SER A 164 -0.94 10.14 8.44
C SER A 164 -1.02 11.28 9.42
N ASP A 165 -0.73 10.99 10.67
CA ASP A 165 -0.62 11.99 11.72
C ASP A 165 0.65 12.81 11.44
N SER A 166 0.54 13.77 10.51
CA SER A 166 1.67 14.53 9.98
C SER A 166 2.38 15.32 11.07
N GLN A 167 1.64 15.70 12.12
CA GLN A 167 2.19 16.30 13.34
C GLN A 167 2.98 15.28 14.16
N ALA A 168 2.48 14.05 14.32
CA ALA A 168 3.23 12.99 15.00
C ALA A 168 4.53 12.65 14.26
N LEU A 169 4.51 12.61 12.92
CA LEU A 169 5.72 12.34 12.12
C LEU A 169 6.77 13.47 12.19
N GLN A 170 6.34 14.72 12.36
CA GLN A 170 7.22 15.88 12.53
C GLN A 170 7.82 16.00 13.94
N GLN A 171 7.13 15.47 14.95
CA GLN A 171 7.55 15.54 16.36
C GLN A 171 8.44 14.37 16.80
N LEU A 172 8.64 13.37 15.94
CA LEU A 172 9.45 12.21 16.27
C LEU A 172 10.95 12.56 16.24
N THR A 173 11.60 12.42 17.40
CA THR A 173 13.02 12.70 17.60
C THR A 173 13.95 11.55 17.19
N SER A 174 13.39 10.38 16.86
CA SER A 174 14.13 9.18 16.46
C SER A 174 14.02 8.93 14.95
N PRO A 175 15.05 8.37 14.31
CA PRO A 175 15.00 8.02 12.89
C PRO A 175 13.86 7.04 12.62
N ILE A 176 12.97 7.40 11.69
CA ILE A 176 11.81 6.58 11.33
C ILE A 176 12.10 5.82 10.06
N PHE A 177 11.96 4.50 10.10
CA PHE A 177 11.96 3.67 8.90
C PHE A 177 10.53 3.28 8.54
N ALA A 178 10.19 3.39 7.26
CA ALA A 178 8.85 3.10 6.77
C ALA A 178 8.89 2.29 5.48
N ALA A 179 7.96 1.34 5.39
CA ALA A 179 7.65 0.62 4.15
C ALA A 179 6.43 1.28 3.50
N PHE A 180 6.59 1.76 2.28
CA PHE A 180 5.51 2.27 1.46
C PHE A 180 5.14 1.23 0.42
N THR A 181 3.85 0.90 0.36
CA THR A 181 3.37 -0.22 -0.47
C THR A 181 2.40 0.26 -1.53
N ARG A 182 2.31 -0.49 -2.63
CA ARG A 182 1.35 -0.28 -3.72
C ARG A 182 1.52 1.06 -4.43
N LEU A 183 2.77 1.47 -4.65
CA LEU A 183 3.11 2.72 -5.29
C LEU A 183 3.13 2.59 -6.81
N LYS A 184 2.73 3.67 -7.49
CA LYS A 184 3.02 3.87 -8.91
C LYS A 184 4.30 4.69 -9.01
N VAL A 185 5.27 4.19 -9.77
CA VAL A 185 6.52 4.91 -10.03
C VAL A 185 6.35 5.84 -11.22
N ASN A 186 6.75 7.09 -11.06
CA ASN A 186 6.66 8.11 -12.09
C ASN A 186 7.88 9.01 -12.10
N ASN A 187 8.19 9.58 -13.27
CA ASN A 187 9.17 10.65 -13.38
C ASN A 187 8.49 11.96 -12.99
N PHE A 188 8.80 12.47 -11.81
CA PHE A 188 8.40 13.81 -11.43
C PHE A 188 9.52 14.78 -11.78
N LYS A 189 9.32 15.59 -12.83
CA LYS A 189 10.16 16.75 -13.09
C LYS A 189 9.60 17.92 -12.27
N HIS A 190 10.21 18.24 -11.14
CA HIS A 190 10.03 19.56 -10.52
C HIS A 190 11.38 20.27 -10.45
N PHE A 191 11.40 21.52 -10.94
CA PHE A 191 12.44 22.50 -10.61
C PHE A 191 12.64 22.51 -9.10
N SER A 192 13.76 22.00 -8.63
CA SER A 192 14.17 22.08 -7.24
C SER A 192 14.61 23.51 -6.93
N LYS A 193 13.87 24.24 -6.09
CA LYS A 193 14.57 25.10 -5.13
C LYS A 193 15.06 24.18 -4.02
N SER A 194 16.38 24.02 -3.95
CA SER A 194 17.05 23.28 -2.89
C SER A 194 16.60 23.82 -1.53
N CYS A 195 16.13 22.93 -0.65
CA CYS A 195 16.19 23.19 0.80
C CYS A 195 17.66 23.05 1.22
N SER A 196 18.43 24.11 1.00
CA SER A 196 19.71 24.30 1.67
C SER A 196 19.42 24.90 3.05
N ASN A 197 19.43 24.05 4.07
CA ASN A 197 19.48 24.49 5.47
C ASN A 197 20.79 25.27 5.69
N GLN A 198 20.73 26.59 5.79
CA GLN A 198 21.78 27.35 6.43
C GLN A 198 21.71 27.08 7.93
N LYS A 199 22.67 26.32 8.45
CA LYS A 199 23.08 26.42 9.85
C LYS A 199 23.75 27.79 10.01
N GLN A 200 23.21 28.65 10.87
CA GLN A 200 24.02 29.68 11.51
C GLN A 200 24.32 29.23 12.93
N ILE A 201 25.62 29.27 13.23
CA ILE A 201 26.24 29.12 14.55
C ILE A 201 25.83 30.33 15.40
#